data_AF-A0A8B6EU25-F1
#
_entry.id   AF-A0A8B6EU25-F1
#
_cell.length_a   1.000
_cell.length_b   1.000
_cell.length_c   1.000
_cell.angle_alpha   90.00
_cell.angle_beta   90.00
_cell.angle_gamma   90.00
#
_symmetry.space_group_name_H-M   'P 1'
#
loop_
_entity.id
_entity.type
_entity.pdbx_description
1 polymer ?
#
loop_
_entity_poly.entity_id
_entity_poly.type
_entity_poly.pdbx_seq_one_letter_code
_entity_poly.pdbx_strand_id
1 'polypeptide(L)'
;YAAGKHWNFGGSGSNLLCLPKNPEWKEYTEGDYAWTGKLYGVEYEIGQNKPYPNTFHNKDTPCAVCQSKRSAVLMVPGKVTCYDRWHKEFSGYLMSQSSTNDRMPSEYICVDEMLEYVPGGDADLNEALLYPVEAVCGSLKCPPYVNGRELTCVVCSI
;
A
#
# COMPACT_ATOMS: atom_id res chain seq x y z
N TYR A 1 -4.17 5.34 10.80
CA TYR A 1 -3.58 6.01 9.63
C TYR A 1 -2.55 5.08 9.01
N ALA A 2 -2.43 5.04 7.69
CA ALA A 2 -1.29 4.39 7.06
C ALA A 2 -0.07 5.32 7.16
N ALA A 3 1.11 4.75 7.34
CA ALA A 3 2.34 5.50 7.45
C ALA A 3 3.52 4.75 6.83
N GLY A 4 4.45 5.49 6.23
CA GLY A 4 5.60 4.94 5.52
C GLY A 4 6.77 5.91 5.49
N LYS A 5 7.79 5.60 4.69
CA LYS A 5 8.88 6.55 4.44
C LYS A 5 8.49 7.53 3.33
N HIS A 6 9.09 8.71 3.38
CA HIS A 6 8.98 9.71 2.32
C HIS A 6 9.53 9.16 0.99
N TRP A 7 8.92 9.53 -0.13
CA TRP A 7 9.23 8.94 -1.43
C TRP A 7 10.67 9.17 -1.91
N ASN A 8 11.30 10.27 -1.49
CA ASN A 8 12.68 10.64 -1.87
C ASN A 8 13.72 10.37 -0.76
N PHE A 9 13.37 9.62 0.29
CA PHE A 9 14.31 9.29 1.36
C PHE A 9 14.85 7.87 1.22
N GLY A 10 16.18 7.73 1.25
CA GLY A 10 16.85 6.43 1.17
C GLY A 10 16.97 5.64 2.47
N GLY A 11 16.70 6.30 3.60
CA GLY A 11 16.68 5.68 4.94
C GLY A 11 15.27 5.35 5.42
N SER A 12 15.12 5.17 6.75
CA SER A 12 13.90 4.72 7.42
C SER A 12 13.48 3.28 7.07
N GLY A 13 12.30 2.86 7.54
CA GLY A 13 11.71 1.56 7.21
C GLY A 13 11.19 1.51 5.77
N SER A 14 11.30 0.36 5.12
CA SER A 14 10.75 0.12 3.77
C SER A 14 9.29 -0.36 3.77
N ASN A 15 8.79 -0.74 4.94
CA ASN A 15 7.46 -1.27 5.14
C ASN A 15 6.44 -0.17 5.44
N LEU A 16 5.17 -0.48 5.22
CA LEU A 16 4.05 0.36 5.67
C LEU A 16 3.59 -0.05 7.06
N LEU A 17 3.16 0.94 7.84
CA LEU A 17 2.69 0.78 9.21
C LEU A 17 1.27 1.31 9.36
N CYS A 18 0.50 0.65 10.23
CA CYS A 18 -0.84 1.06 10.57
C CYS A 18 -0.84 1.67 11.96
N LEU A 19 -0.95 2.99 12.01
CA LEU A 19 -0.87 3.76 13.24
C LEU A 19 -2.25 3.91 13.91
N PRO A 20 -2.32 3.83 15.25
CA PRO A 20 -3.54 4.12 15.98
C PRO A 20 -3.91 5.61 15.85
N LYS A 21 -5.20 5.93 16.02
CA LYS A 21 -5.66 7.33 16.03
C LYS A 21 -5.19 8.11 17.27
N ASN A 22 -4.97 7.39 18.37
CA ASN A 22 -4.53 7.94 19.65
C ASN A 22 -3.19 7.30 20.02
N PRO A 23 -2.04 7.94 19.68
CA PRO A 23 -0.73 7.43 20.07
C PRO A 23 -0.47 7.64 21.57
N GLU A 24 0.36 6.77 22.14
CA GLU A 24 0.86 6.90 23.51
C GLU A 24 2.36 7.24 23.47
N TRP A 25 2.79 8.13 24.36
CA TRP A 25 4.17 8.60 24.42
C TRP A 25 4.80 8.23 25.77
N LYS A 26 6.08 7.86 25.74
CA LYS A 26 6.92 7.73 26.95
C LYS A 26 7.71 9.03 27.14
N GLU A 27 8.98 8.94 27.53
CA GLU A 27 9.90 10.08 27.54
C GLU A 27 10.23 10.49 26.10
N TYR A 28 10.05 11.77 25.77
CA TYR A 28 10.37 12.33 24.46
C TYR A 28 11.00 13.72 24.61
N THR A 29 11.66 14.17 23.55
CA THR A 29 12.13 15.54 23.40
C THR A 29 11.66 16.03 22.05
N GLU A 30 11.05 17.21 22.03
CA GLU A 30 10.58 17.81 20.79
C GLU A 30 11.74 18.16 19.85
N GLY A 31 11.54 17.94 18.56
CA GLY A 31 12.52 18.30 17.53
C GLY A 31 12.34 17.56 16.21
N ASP A 32 12.94 18.11 15.16
CA ASP A 32 12.96 17.55 13.81
C ASP A 32 14.39 17.32 13.34
N TYR A 33 15.03 16.27 13.89
CA TYR A 33 16.44 15.99 13.62
C TYR A 33 16.62 15.26 12.28
N ALA A 34 17.58 15.69 11.45
CA ALA A 34 17.79 15.12 10.11
C ALA A 34 18.31 13.67 10.11
N TRP A 35 18.89 13.19 11.20
CA TRP A 35 19.51 11.85 11.30
C TRP A 35 18.61 10.78 11.93
N THR A 36 17.39 11.11 12.34
CA THR A 36 16.46 10.14 12.93
C THR A 36 15.64 9.43 11.86
N GLY A 37 15.18 8.22 12.17
CA GLY A 37 14.11 7.59 11.38
C GLY A 37 12.89 8.50 11.33
N LYS A 38 12.28 8.60 10.15
CA LYS A 38 11.09 9.42 9.90
C LYS A 38 9.95 8.54 9.42
N LEU A 39 8.75 8.92 9.80
CA LEU A 39 7.52 8.25 9.44
C LEU A 39 6.54 9.32 8.96
N TYR A 40 5.98 9.11 7.77
CA TYR A 40 5.13 10.05 7.06
C TYR A 40 3.78 9.40 6.74
N GLY A 41 2.75 10.20 6.50
CA GLY A 41 1.48 9.74 5.95
C GLY A 41 1.65 9.10 4.58
N VAL A 42 0.64 8.33 4.18
CA VAL A 42 0.63 7.63 2.89
C VAL A 42 -0.47 8.19 2.01
N GLU A 43 -0.15 8.56 0.79
CA GLU A 43 -1.08 9.07 -0.21
C GLU A 43 -1.28 8.03 -1.32
N TYR A 44 -2.53 7.91 -1.78
CA TYR A 44 -2.84 7.21 -2.99
C TYR A 44 -2.47 8.06 -4.20
N GLU A 45 -1.77 7.44 -5.14
CA GLU A 45 -1.37 8.06 -6.41
C GLU A 45 -2.12 7.41 -7.57
N ILE A 46 -3.45 7.52 -7.49
CA ILE A 46 -4.39 6.88 -8.42
C ILE A 46 -5.10 7.97 -9.21
N GLY A 47 -4.63 8.19 -10.44
CA GLY A 47 -5.20 9.15 -11.38
C GLY A 47 -6.61 8.79 -11.84
N GLN A 48 -7.10 9.51 -12.86
CA GLN A 48 -8.35 9.14 -13.52
C GLN A 48 -8.13 7.88 -14.37
N ASN A 49 -9.10 6.96 -14.33
CA ASN A 49 -9.13 5.62 -14.96
C ASN A 49 -8.64 4.47 -14.07
N LYS A 50 -8.75 3.25 -14.63
CA LYS A 50 -8.45 1.96 -13.98
C LYS A 50 -7.14 2.01 -13.17
N PRO A 51 -7.03 1.23 -12.08
CA PRO A 51 -7.88 0.09 -11.72
C PRO A 51 -9.16 0.42 -10.95
N TYR A 52 -9.33 1.65 -10.46
CA TYR A 52 -10.46 2.05 -9.62
C TYR A 52 -11.45 2.96 -10.39
N PRO A 53 -12.74 2.97 -10.00
CA PRO A 53 -13.76 3.76 -10.71
C PRO A 53 -13.63 5.27 -10.48
N ASN A 54 -13.08 5.68 -9.33
CA ASN A 54 -12.88 7.07 -8.95
C ASN A 54 -11.38 7.38 -8.89
N THR A 55 -11.02 8.67 -9.00
CA THR A 55 -9.66 9.12 -8.72
C THR A 55 -9.44 9.20 -7.22
N PHE A 56 -8.27 8.73 -6.78
CA PHE A 56 -7.80 8.84 -5.40
C PHE A 56 -6.43 9.53 -5.34
N HIS A 57 -6.07 10.32 -6.35
CA HIS A 57 -4.81 11.06 -6.37
C HIS A 57 -4.77 12.05 -5.19
N ASN A 58 -3.62 12.09 -4.50
CA ASN A 58 -3.34 12.90 -3.31
C ASN A 58 -4.31 12.63 -2.14
N LYS A 59 -4.89 11.42 -2.07
CA LYS A 59 -5.79 11.04 -0.97
C LYS A 59 -5.03 10.29 0.10
N ASP A 60 -5.14 10.77 1.33
CA ASP A 60 -4.58 10.11 2.50
C ASP A 60 -5.20 8.71 2.69
N THR A 61 -4.31 7.74 2.84
CA THR A 61 -4.63 6.32 2.95
C THR A 61 -5.00 5.96 4.40
N PRO A 62 -6.22 5.45 4.66
CA PRO A 62 -6.56 4.88 5.95
C PRO A 62 -5.85 3.54 6.12
N CYS A 63 -5.76 3.06 7.36
CA CYS A 63 -5.40 1.67 7.61
C CYS A 63 -6.25 1.09 8.73
N ALA A 64 -6.55 -0.21 8.61
CA ALA A 64 -7.13 -1.04 9.64
C ALA A 64 -6.20 -2.21 9.99
N VAL A 65 -6.17 -2.57 11.28
CA VAL A 65 -5.55 -3.81 11.75
C VAL A 65 -6.68 -4.71 12.25
N CYS A 66 -6.77 -5.91 11.69
CA CYS A 66 -7.86 -6.85 11.96
C CYS A 66 -7.33 -8.11 12.63
N GLN A 67 -8.09 -8.65 13.58
CA GLN A 67 -7.83 -9.96 14.17
C GLN A 67 -8.64 -11.02 13.44
N SER A 68 -7.97 -12.07 12.92
CA SER A 68 -8.64 -13.27 12.43
C SER A 68 -8.57 -14.39 13.46
N LYS A 69 -9.62 -15.22 13.54
CA LYS A 69 -9.63 -16.46 14.34
C LYS A 69 -8.89 -17.62 13.66
N ARG A 70 -8.42 -17.38 12.44
CA ARG A 70 -7.75 -18.34 11.56
C ARG A 70 -6.26 -18.37 11.83
N SER A 71 -5.64 -19.50 11.54
CA SER A 71 -4.27 -19.82 11.91
C SER A 71 -3.22 -19.16 11.03
N ALA A 72 -3.56 -18.85 9.77
CA ALA A 72 -2.64 -18.26 8.82
C ALA A 72 -3.35 -17.27 7.89
N VAL A 73 -2.58 -16.31 7.38
CA VAL A 73 -2.99 -15.33 6.37
C VAL A 73 -1.99 -15.36 5.21
N LEU A 74 -2.49 -15.24 3.98
CA LEU A 74 -1.71 -15.25 2.75
C LEU A 74 -2.26 -14.20 1.77
N MET A 75 -1.39 -13.35 1.24
CA MET A 75 -1.67 -12.54 0.06
C MET A 75 -1.27 -13.31 -1.20
N VAL A 76 -2.14 -13.35 -2.20
CA VAL A 76 -1.85 -13.93 -3.52
C VAL A 76 -1.92 -12.84 -4.60
N PRO A 77 -0.78 -12.34 -5.11
CA PRO A 77 -0.74 -11.42 -6.23
C PRO A 77 -1.27 -12.05 -7.53
N GLY A 78 -1.89 -11.25 -8.38
CA GLY A 78 -2.47 -11.67 -9.67
C GLY A 78 -3.75 -12.48 -9.58
N LYS A 79 -4.38 -12.58 -8.40
CA LYS A 79 -5.66 -13.29 -8.19
C LYS A 79 -6.68 -12.42 -7.49
N VAL A 80 -7.96 -12.72 -7.72
CA VAL A 80 -9.10 -12.21 -6.93
C VAL A 80 -9.82 -13.32 -6.18
N THR A 81 -9.31 -14.55 -6.21
CA THR A 81 -9.89 -15.74 -5.57
C THR A 81 -8.82 -16.52 -4.83
N CYS A 82 -9.16 -17.01 -3.64
CA CYS A 82 -8.27 -17.84 -2.83
C CYS A 82 -8.10 -19.25 -3.42
N TYR A 83 -7.06 -19.96 -2.99
CA TYR A 83 -6.91 -21.40 -3.26
C TYR A 83 -7.95 -22.22 -2.49
N ASP A 84 -8.13 -23.48 -2.89
CA ASP A 84 -9.06 -24.37 -2.21
C ASP A 84 -8.79 -24.45 -0.69
N ARG A 85 -9.87 -24.44 0.09
CA ARG A 85 -9.90 -24.42 1.57
C ARG A 85 -9.45 -23.11 2.24
N TRP A 86 -8.94 -22.15 1.49
CA TRP A 86 -8.68 -20.81 2.00
C TRP A 86 -9.94 -19.95 1.87
N HIS A 87 -10.17 -19.10 2.87
CA HIS A 87 -11.27 -18.16 2.88
C HIS A 87 -10.78 -16.79 2.41
N LYS A 88 -11.56 -16.13 1.56
CA LYS A 88 -11.28 -14.75 1.15
C LYS A 88 -11.60 -13.82 2.31
N GLU A 89 -10.64 -12.99 2.69
CA GLU A 89 -10.86 -11.84 3.56
C GLU A 89 -11.25 -10.63 2.71
N PHE A 90 -10.42 -10.30 1.70
CA PHE A 90 -10.76 -9.28 0.69
C PHE A 90 -9.95 -9.47 -0.60
N SER A 91 -10.33 -8.76 -1.66
CA SER A 91 -9.59 -8.68 -2.92
C SER A 91 -9.50 -7.23 -3.39
N GLY A 92 -8.51 -6.94 -4.22
CA GLY A 92 -8.35 -5.63 -4.84
C GLY A 92 -7.11 -5.60 -5.72
N TYR A 93 -6.29 -4.56 -5.60
CA TYR A 93 -5.13 -4.34 -6.45
C TYR A 93 -3.82 -4.32 -5.67
N LEU A 94 -2.79 -4.89 -6.30
CA LEU A 94 -1.44 -4.85 -5.79
C LEU A 94 -0.89 -3.44 -5.97
N MET A 95 -0.38 -2.87 -4.89
CA MET A 95 0.19 -1.52 -4.88
C MET A 95 1.57 -1.52 -4.24
N SER A 96 2.40 -0.57 -4.66
CA SER A 96 3.74 -0.32 -4.13
C SER A 96 4.13 1.13 -4.33
N GLN A 97 5.33 1.51 -3.89
CA GLN A 97 5.90 2.80 -4.26
C GLN A 97 6.25 2.86 -5.76
N SER A 98 6.38 4.07 -6.29
CA SER A 98 6.75 4.31 -7.70
C SER A 98 8.11 3.71 -8.06
N SER A 99 8.22 3.23 -9.31
CA SER A 99 9.44 2.67 -9.88
C SER A 99 10.44 3.73 -10.36
N THR A 100 10.00 4.99 -10.53
CA THR A 100 10.81 6.11 -11.03
C THR A 100 11.27 7.04 -9.93
N ASN A 101 10.49 7.15 -8.85
CA ASN A 101 10.88 7.84 -7.64
C ASN A 101 11.99 7.03 -6.96
N ASP A 102 12.94 7.69 -6.27
CA ASP A 102 14.20 7.13 -5.75
C ASP A 102 14.16 5.61 -5.54
N ARG A 103 15.12 4.90 -6.15
CA ARG A 103 15.25 3.42 -6.31
C ARG A 103 15.38 2.64 -4.99
N MET A 104 14.52 2.95 -4.04
CA MET A 104 14.60 2.53 -2.67
C MET A 104 13.58 1.42 -2.45
N PRO A 105 13.91 0.37 -1.69
CA PRO A 105 13.00 -0.73 -1.47
C PRO A 105 11.65 -0.28 -0.88
N SER A 106 10.56 -0.84 -1.38
CA SER A 106 9.23 -0.76 -0.78
C SER A 106 8.58 -2.15 -0.79
N GLU A 107 7.55 -2.32 0.03
CA GLU A 107 6.75 -3.54 0.03
C GLU A 107 5.66 -3.51 -1.04
N TYR A 108 5.28 -4.69 -1.51
CA TYR A 108 4.04 -4.88 -2.27
C TYR A 108 2.91 -5.20 -1.30
N ILE A 109 1.84 -4.41 -1.32
CA ILE A 109 0.66 -4.61 -0.48
C ILE A 109 -0.58 -4.85 -1.34
N CYS A 110 -1.56 -5.55 -0.76
CA CYS A 110 -2.88 -5.68 -1.37
C CYS A 110 -3.81 -4.62 -0.81
N VAL A 111 -4.29 -3.73 -1.67
CA VAL A 111 -5.26 -2.68 -1.29
C VAL A 111 -6.64 -3.11 -1.76
N ASP A 112 -7.64 -2.94 -0.90
CA ASP A 112 -9.02 -3.34 -1.14
C ASP A 112 -9.62 -2.67 -2.37
N GLU A 113 -10.48 -3.37 -3.11
CA GLU A 113 -11.23 -2.81 -4.24
C GLU A 113 -12.16 -1.65 -3.83
N MET A 114 -12.65 -1.68 -2.59
CA MET A 114 -13.46 -0.62 -1.98
C MET A 114 -12.56 0.36 -1.22
N LEU A 115 -11.85 1.20 -1.97
CA LEU A 115 -11.00 2.25 -1.39
C LEU A 115 -11.79 3.22 -0.50
N GLU A 116 -11.23 3.47 0.68
CA GLU A 116 -11.60 4.55 1.57
C GLU A 116 -10.46 5.58 1.62
N TYR A 117 -10.76 6.82 2.02
CA TYR A 117 -9.76 7.86 2.23
C TYR A 117 -10.02 8.61 3.54
N VAL A 118 -9.00 9.26 4.10
CA VAL A 118 -9.16 10.08 5.31
C VAL A 118 -9.82 11.41 4.93
N PRO A 119 -10.97 11.78 5.54
CA PRO A 119 -11.62 13.06 5.24
C PRO A 119 -10.70 14.26 5.53
N GLY A 120 -10.54 15.15 4.54
CA GLY A 120 -9.67 16.33 4.64
C GLY A 120 -8.20 16.06 4.31
N GLY A 121 -7.83 14.81 4.01
CA GLY A 121 -6.51 14.42 3.54
C GLY A 121 -6.45 14.43 2.01
N ASP A 122 -6.60 15.61 1.42
CA ASP A 122 -6.69 15.81 -0.03
C ASP A 122 -5.58 16.72 -0.58
N ALA A 123 -4.60 17.04 0.28
CA ALA A 123 -3.47 17.91 -0.05
C ALA A 123 -2.40 17.12 -0.79
N ASP A 124 -1.67 17.80 -1.66
CA ASP A 124 -0.51 17.24 -2.35
C ASP A 124 0.73 17.38 -1.45
N LEU A 125 0.95 16.42 -0.55
CA LEU A 125 2.08 16.45 0.39
C LEU A 125 3.31 15.72 -0.16
N ASN A 126 3.09 14.79 -1.10
CA ASN A 126 4.11 13.91 -1.65
C ASN A 126 4.95 13.29 -0.52
N GLU A 127 4.30 12.52 0.34
CA GLU A 127 4.95 11.88 1.48
C GLU A 127 5.33 10.42 1.15
N ALA A 128 4.75 9.42 1.80
CA ALA A 128 4.81 8.05 1.32
C ALA A 128 3.74 7.86 0.23
N LEU A 129 4.08 7.21 -0.88
CA LEU A 129 3.20 7.16 -2.06
C LEU A 129 2.85 5.73 -2.44
N LEU A 130 1.58 5.48 -2.78
CA LEU A 130 1.07 4.20 -3.25
C LEU A 130 0.54 4.27 -4.69
N TYR A 131 1.18 3.53 -5.56
CA TYR A 131 0.84 3.39 -6.98
C TYR A 131 0.35 1.97 -7.29
N PRO A 132 -0.58 1.79 -8.25
CA PRO A 132 -0.89 0.48 -8.81
C PRO A 132 0.34 -0.20 -9.42
N VAL A 133 0.45 -1.52 -9.25
CA VAL A 133 1.56 -2.31 -9.81
C VAL A 133 1.15 -2.90 -11.15
N GLU A 134 1.93 -2.63 -12.18
CA GLU A 134 1.74 -3.18 -13.52
C GLU A 134 2.59 -4.43 -13.78
N ALA A 135 2.05 -5.36 -14.57
CA ALA A 135 2.83 -6.46 -15.13
C ALA A 135 3.74 -5.96 -16.26
N VAL A 136 5.04 -6.26 -16.18
CA VAL A 136 6.01 -6.00 -17.25
C VAL A 136 6.43 -7.32 -17.87
N CYS A 137 6.18 -7.50 -19.17
CA CYS A 137 6.50 -8.72 -19.88
C CYS A 137 8.01 -8.89 -20.10
N GLY A 138 8.47 -10.14 -20.18
CA GLY A 138 9.87 -10.50 -20.40
C GLY A 138 10.14 -11.86 -19.78
N SER A 139 10.85 -11.89 -18.65
CA SER A 139 10.93 -13.09 -17.81
C SER A 139 9.56 -13.46 -17.22
N LEU A 140 8.71 -12.46 -16.96
CA LEU A 140 7.29 -12.67 -16.72
C LEU A 140 6.61 -13.07 -18.04
N LYS A 141 6.03 -14.27 -18.07
CA LYS A 141 5.43 -14.83 -19.28
C LYS A 141 4.13 -14.12 -19.64
N CYS A 142 4.07 -13.67 -20.89
CA CYS A 142 2.88 -13.08 -21.49
C CYS A 142 2.59 -13.85 -22.78
N PRO A 143 1.49 -14.64 -22.85
CA PRO A 143 0.47 -14.91 -21.82
C PRO A 143 0.94 -15.79 -20.63
N PRO A 144 0.19 -15.84 -19.51
CA PRO A 144 -1.15 -15.27 -19.29
C PRO A 144 -1.17 -13.81 -18.80
N TYR A 145 -0.04 -13.26 -18.37
CA TYR A 145 0.03 -11.82 -18.04
C TYR A 145 -0.06 -10.98 -19.30
N VAL A 146 -0.40 -9.70 -19.13
CA VAL A 146 -0.50 -8.71 -20.21
C VAL A 146 0.37 -7.52 -19.84
N ASN A 147 1.22 -7.09 -20.77
CA ASN A 147 2.13 -5.97 -20.53
C ASN A 147 1.36 -4.69 -20.16
N GLY A 148 1.82 -3.98 -19.12
CA GLY A 148 1.22 -2.73 -18.67
C GLY A 148 -0.16 -2.88 -18.03
N ARG A 149 -0.54 -4.08 -17.60
CA ARG A 149 -1.83 -4.30 -16.92
C ARG A 149 -1.63 -4.33 -15.41
N GLU A 150 -2.45 -3.60 -14.68
CA GLU A 150 -2.44 -3.57 -13.22
C GLU A 150 -2.77 -4.94 -12.64
N LEU A 151 -2.01 -5.36 -11.65
CA LEU A 151 -2.14 -6.66 -11.00
C LEU A 151 -3.19 -6.59 -9.89
N THR A 152 -4.13 -7.52 -9.91
CA THR A 152 -5.04 -7.74 -8.79
C THR A 152 -4.32 -8.44 -7.63
N CYS A 153 -4.96 -8.54 -6.48
CA CYS A 153 -4.51 -9.35 -5.36
C CYS A 153 -5.70 -9.81 -4.52
N VAL A 154 -5.48 -10.84 -3.71
CA VAL A 154 -6.45 -11.33 -2.74
C VAL A 154 -5.73 -11.65 -1.43
N VAL A 155 -6.33 -11.26 -0.31
CA VAL A 155 -5.91 -11.68 1.02
C VAL A 155 -6.82 -12.79 1.49
N CYS A 156 -6.19 -13.89 1.89
CA CYS A 156 -6.84 -15.13 2.25
C CYS A 156 -6.42 -15.57 3.65
N SER A 157 -7.25 -16.35 4.31
CA SER A 157 -6.98 -16.89 5.63
C SER A 157 -7.44 -18.35 5.76
N ILE A 158 -6.85 -19.12 6.69
CA ILE A 158 -7.26 -20.51 6.96
C ILE A 158 -7.28 -20.87 8.44
#